data_AF-A0AAJ2J6Q4-F1
#
_entry.id   AF-A0AAJ2J6Q4-F1
#
_cell.length_a   1.000
_cell.length_b   1.000
_cell.length_c   1.000
_cell.angle_alpha   90.00
_cell.angle_beta   90.00
_cell.angle_gamma   90.00
#
_symmetry.space_group_name_H-M   'P 1'
#
loop_
_entity.id
_entity.type
_entity.pdbx_description
1 polymer ?
#
loop_
_entity_poly.entity_id
_entity_poly.type
_entity_poly.pdbx_seq_one_letter_code
_entity_poly.pdbx_strand_id
1 'polypeptide(L)'
;MTIDSESVSVRPLSKRNGLTLTWLGGLSLLLGLGLFLTWPALFAVGLMFFSLGAISLILGLAKVYEPETTLALDDKGLTYFHRRGKVSIGWDNIQRVDIPRVTNGLDTIELSYLGIKLKHLNPILDNISLRLATGLLTEQRPLLVTAASQDEDLATLETYLGAEFGPLVIEGDRYRGVLAMFGHRCVMLDTRLGYHLYIPHDSLDREAKDFIKLLRQRIAQASRLAD
;
A
#
# COMPACT_ATOMS: atom_id res chain seq x y z
N MET A 1 26.34 -8.69 23.66
CA MET A 1 25.77 -9.86 22.99
C MET A 1 24.62 -9.36 22.14
N THR A 2 24.95 -8.82 20.97
CA THR A 2 23.99 -8.28 19.99
C THR A 2 23.47 -9.46 19.20
N ILE A 3 22.24 -9.89 19.51
CA ILE A 3 21.51 -10.82 18.66
C ILE A 3 21.27 -10.05 17.37
N ASP A 4 21.99 -10.40 16.30
CA ASP A 4 21.65 -9.99 14.94
C ASP A 4 20.28 -10.57 14.64
N SER A 5 19.22 -9.80 14.95
CA SER A 5 17.88 -10.08 14.46
C SER A 5 17.94 -9.99 12.96
N GLU A 6 17.82 -11.12 12.27
CA GLU A 6 17.84 -11.25 10.81
C GLU A 6 16.60 -10.56 10.23
N SER A 7 16.60 -9.23 10.24
CA SER A 7 15.51 -8.41 9.73
C SER A 7 15.53 -8.49 8.20
N VAL A 8 14.53 -9.17 7.64
CA VAL A 8 14.39 -9.27 6.19
C VAL A 8 13.68 -8.01 5.72
N SER A 9 14.48 -7.06 5.23
CA SER A 9 13.99 -5.84 4.59
C SER A 9 13.58 -6.12 3.15
N VAL A 10 12.30 -5.95 2.85
CA VAL A 10 11.70 -6.10 1.52
C VAL A 10 11.67 -4.74 0.84
N ARG A 11 12.34 -4.66 -0.32
CA ARG A 11 12.41 -3.45 -1.13
C ARG A 11 11.50 -3.60 -2.35
N PRO A 12 10.73 -2.56 -2.72
CA PRO A 12 9.86 -2.64 -3.89
C PRO A 12 10.70 -2.78 -5.16
N LEU A 13 10.31 -3.72 -6.04
CA LEU A 13 10.95 -3.93 -7.35
C LEU A 13 10.92 -2.67 -8.26
N SER A 14 9.92 -1.80 -8.03
CA SER A 14 9.66 -0.56 -8.79
C SER A 14 10.84 0.42 -8.78
N LYS A 15 11.76 0.39 -7.82
CA LYS A 15 12.82 1.42 -7.64
C LYS A 15 13.97 1.36 -8.66
N ARG A 16 14.08 0.31 -9.49
CA ARG A 16 15.21 0.17 -10.44
C ARG A 16 15.22 1.28 -11.50
N ASN A 17 16.28 2.09 -11.56
CA ASN A 17 16.53 3.18 -12.53
C ASN A 17 15.81 4.54 -12.27
N GLY A 18 15.32 4.81 -11.06
CA GLY A 18 14.68 6.10 -10.74
C GLY A 18 15.63 7.29 -10.91
N LEU A 19 16.84 7.19 -10.35
CA LEU A 19 17.84 8.26 -10.37
C LEU A 19 18.34 8.55 -11.79
N THR A 20 18.58 7.51 -12.60
CA THR A 20 19.02 7.65 -14.00
C THR A 20 17.95 8.32 -14.85
N LEU A 21 16.67 8.01 -14.61
CA LEU A 21 15.54 8.61 -15.33
C LEU A 21 15.38 10.09 -14.98
N THR A 22 15.60 10.47 -13.72
CA THR A 22 15.59 11.88 -13.28
C THR A 22 16.71 12.69 -13.91
N TRP A 23 17.95 12.16 -13.89
CA TRP A 23 19.10 12.85 -14.50
C TRP A 23 18.96 12.98 -16.02
N LEU A 24 18.53 11.91 -16.70
CA LEU A 24 18.32 11.92 -18.15
C LEU A 24 17.18 12.89 -18.54
N GLY A 25 16.08 12.90 -17.78
CA GLY A 25 14.97 13.83 -17.99
C GLY A 25 15.39 15.28 -17.79
N GLY A 26 16.14 15.58 -16.72
CA GLY A 26 16.67 16.92 -16.45
C GLY A 26 17.62 17.41 -17.54
N LEU A 27 18.53 16.54 -18.01
CA LEU A 27 19.47 16.86 -19.08
C LEU A 27 18.75 17.10 -20.42
N SER A 28 17.77 16.26 -20.76
CA SER A 28 16.93 16.43 -21.95
C SER A 28 16.13 17.74 -21.92
N LEU A 29 15.63 18.13 -20.75
CA LEU A 29 14.87 19.36 -20.56
C LEU A 29 15.76 20.61 -20.75
N LEU A 30 16.98 20.59 -20.18
CA LEU A 30 17.96 21.67 -20.38
C LEU A 30 18.44 21.76 -21.83
N LEU A 31 18.68 20.62 -22.48
CA LEU A 31 19.02 20.58 -23.91
C LEU A 31 17.89 21.13 -24.78
N GLY A 32 16.65 20.71 -24.53
CA GLY A 32 15.47 21.21 -25.25
C GLY A 32 15.30 22.72 -25.10
N LEU A 33 15.47 23.24 -23.88
CA LEU A 33 15.41 24.68 -23.60
C LEU A 33 16.55 25.45 -24.30
N GLY A 34 17.77 24.90 -24.29
CA GLY A 34 18.92 25.50 -24.98
C GLY A 34 18.71 25.59 -26.49
N LEU A 35 18.32 24.48 -27.12
CA LEU A 35 18.00 24.41 -28.55
C LEU A 35 16.91 25.41 -28.96
N PHE A 36 15.87 25.51 -28.13
CA PHE A 36 14.77 26.46 -28.32
C PHE A 36 15.23 27.92 -28.30
N LEU A 37 16.13 28.30 -27.37
CA LEU A 37 16.58 29.68 -27.19
C LEU A 37 17.60 30.10 -28.24
N THR A 38 18.47 29.19 -28.67
CA THR A 38 19.58 29.54 -29.56
C THR A 38 19.19 29.49 -31.03
N TRP A 39 18.43 28.46 -31.45
CA TRP A 39 18.27 28.12 -32.88
C TRP A 39 16.79 27.99 -33.28
N PRO A 40 16.16 29.07 -33.79
CA PRO A 40 14.74 29.07 -34.17
C PRO A 40 14.36 28.01 -35.23
N ALA A 41 15.29 27.62 -36.10
CA ALA A 41 15.07 26.61 -37.12
C ALA A 41 14.83 25.19 -36.56
N LEU A 42 15.27 24.92 -35.32
CA LEU A 42 15.13 23.63 -34.65
C LEU A 42 14.04 23.64 -33.56
N PHE A 43 13.13 24.62 -33.61
CA PHE A 43 12.06 24.81 -32.63
C PHE A 43 11.27 23.53 -32.33
N ALA A 44 10.83 22.81 -33.36
CA ALA A 44 10.04 21.59 -33.21
C ALA A 44 10.83 20.46 -32.51
N VAL A 45 12.13 20.35 -32.82
CA VAL A 45 13.02 19.35 -32.19
C VAL A 45 13.26 19.71 -30.73
N GLY A 46 13.52 20.99 -30.43
CA GLY A 46 13.66 21.49 -29.05
C GLY A 46 12.41 21.24 -28.20
N LEU A 47 11.22 21.47 -28.76
CA LEU A 47 9.94 21.21 -28.08
C LEU A 47 9.74 19.71 -27.78
N MET A 48 10.17 18.83 -28.68
CA MET A 48 10.08 17.37 -28.47
C MET A 48 11.00 16.92 -27.32
N PHE A 49 12.25 17.38 -27.29
CA PHE A 49 13.18 17.06 -26.19
C PHE A 49 12.75 17.67 -24.85
N PHE A 50 12.15 18.87 -24.88
CA PHE A 50 11.64 19.53 -23.69
C PHE A 50 10.46 18.75 -23.09
N SER A 51 9.48 18.37 -23.91
CA SER A 51 8.30 17.61 -23.45
C SER A 51 8.65 16.20 -22.97
N LEU A 52 9.48 15.46 -23.72
CA LEU A 52 9.99 14.15 -23.29
C LEU A 52 10.83 14.25 -22.01
N GLY A 53 11.67 15.28 -21.91
CA GLY A 53 12.46 15.57 -20.71
C GLY A 53 11.59 15.84 -19.49
N ALA A 54 10.53 16.65 -19.64
CA ALA A 54 9.60 16.95 -18.56
C ALA A 54 8.85 15.71 -18.07
N ILE A 55 8.33 14.89 -18.98
CA ILE A 55 7.65 13.62 -18.64
C ILE A 55 8.61 12.68 -17.91
N SER A 56 9.82 12.50 -18.46
CA SER A 56 10.85 11.65 -17.85
C SER A 56 11.28 12.15 -16.47
N LEU A 57 11.39 13.46 -16.28
CA LEU A 57 11.77 14.08 -15.00
C LEU A 57 10.69 13.85 -13.93
N ILE A 58 9.42 14.04 -14.28
CA ILE A 58 8.29 13.81 -13.36
C ILE A 58 8.24 12.33 -12.94
N LEU A 59 8.36 11.41 -13.90
CA LEU A 59 8.39 9.97 -13.63
C LEU A 59 9.61 9.57 -12.78
N GLY A 60 10.78 10.16 -13.07
CA GLY A 60 12.00 9.95 -12.30
C GLY A 60 11.86 10.41 -10.84
N LEU A 61 11.36 11.63 -10.62
CA LEU A 61 11.09 12.16 -9.29
C LEU A 61 10.08 11.29 -8.53
N ALA A 62 8.97 10.90 -9.17
CA ALA A 62 7.98 10.02 -8.56
C ALA A 62 8.60 8.71 -8.05
N LYS A 63 9.54 8.15 -8.81
CA LYS A 63 10.26 6.91 -8.49
C LYS A 63 11.36 7.09 -7.43
N VAL A 64 11.93 8.30 -7.30
CA VAL A 64 12.91 8.64 -6.24
C VAL A 64 12.22 8.88 -4.90
N TYR A 65 11.01 9.47 -4.90
CA TYR A 65 10.23 9.70 -3.68
C TYR A 65 9.56 8.44 -3.10
N GLU A 66 9.65 7.30 -3.78
CA GLU A 66 9.16 6.02 -3.28
C GLU A 66 10.04 5.53 -2.12
N PRO A 67 9.46 5.17 -0.96
CA PRO A 67 10.23 4.79 0.23
C PRO A 67 11.16 3.59 -0.04
N GLU A 68 12.34 3.60 0.57
CA GLU A 68 13.40 2.62 0.28
C GLU A 68 13.10 1.20 0.77
N THR A 69 12.17 1.07 1.70
CA THR A 69 11.72 -0.19 2.29
C THR A 69 10.21 -0.08 2.45
N THR A 70 9.48 -1.05 1.91
CA THR A 70 8.02 -1.05 2.00
C THR A 70 7.53 -2.04 3.05
N LEU A 71 8.28 -3.14 3.25
CA LEU A 71 7.97 -4.13 4.28
C LEU A 71 9.26 -4.52 5.00
N ALA A 72 9.20 -4.69 6.31
CA ALA A 72 10.25 -5.34 7.07
C ALA A 72 9.65 -6.46 7.89
N LEU A 73 10.29 -7.63 7.85
CA LEU A 73 9.97 -8.77 8.68
C LEU A 73 11.04 -8.89 9.75
N ASP A 74 10.65 -8.78 11.02
CA ASP A 74 11.51 -9.03 12.17
C ASP A 74 10.96 -10.20 12.99
N ASP A 75 11.62 -10.53 14.10
CA ASP A 75 11.20 -11.62 14.98
C ASP A 75 9.88 -11.31 15.71
N LYS A 76 9.50 -10.04 15.81
CA LYS A 76 8.30 -9.58 16.53
C LYS A 76 7.07 -9.52 15.62
N GLY A 77 7.26 -9.24 14.33
CA GLY A 77 6.15 -9.04 13.41
C GLY A 77 6.53 -8.56 12.02
N LEU A 78 5.49 -8.08 11.33
CA LEU A 78 5.54 -7.46 10.03
C LEU A 78 5.35 -5.94 10.18
N THR A 79 6.32 -5.15 9.72
CA THR A 79 6.17 -3.70 9.65
C THR A 79 5.97 -3.26 8.22
N TYR A 80 4.83 -2.60 7.94
CA TYR A 80 4.57 -1.94 6.67
C TYR A 80 4.99 -0.47 6.75
N PHE A 81 5.87 -0.07 5.83
CA PHE A 81 6.37 1.28 5.68
C PHE A 81 5.73 1.93 4.46
N HIS A 82 5.13 3.08 4.69
CA HIS A 82 4.46 3.86 3.68
C HIS A 82 5.01 5.28 3.65
N ARG A 83 4.85 6.01 2.53
CA ARG A 83 5.28 7.41 2.44
C ARG A 83 4.67 8.32 3.52
N ARG A 84 3.52 7.93 4.08
CA ARG A 84 2.78 8.69 5.11
C ARG A 84 3.01 8.19 6.55
N GLY A 85 3.76 7.12 6.76
CA GLY A 85 4.00 6.56 8.10
C GLY A 85 4.32 5.07 8.06
N LYS A 86 4.19 4.41 9.20
CA LYS A 86 4.35 2.95 9.31
C LYS A 86 3.26 2.35 10.18
N VAL A 87 3.02 1.06 10.00
CA VAL A 87 2.16 0.25 10.87
C VAL A 87 2.84 -1.08 11.11
N SER A 88 2.87 -1.52 12.36
CA SER A 88 3.54 -2.76 12.77
C SER A 88 2.48 -3.75 13.24
N ILE A 89 2.61 -5.00 12.80
CA ILE A 89 1.65 -6.08 13.05
C ILE A 89 2.42 -7.23 13.70
N GLY A 90 2.08 -7.60 14.93
CA GLY A 90 2.67 -8.77 15.59
C GLY A 90 2.31 -10.07 14.87
N TRP A 91 3.23 -11.03 14.82
CA TRP A 91 2.99 -12.33 14.17
C TRP A 91 1.81 -13.08 14.79
N ASP A 92 1.66 -12.97 16.10
CA ASP A 92 0.58 -13.53 16.91
C ASP A 92 -0.80 -12.98 16.53
N ASN A 93 -0.88 -11.74 16.05
CA ASN A 93 -2.12 -11.09 15.64
C ASN A 93 -2.52 -11.39 14.19
N ILE A 94 -1.62 -11.96 13.37
CA ILE A 94 -1.94 -12.33 11.99
C ILE A 94 -2.68 -13.66 11.99
N GLN A 95 -3.93 -13.66 11.53
CA GLN A 95 -4.72 -14.89 11.39
C GLN A 95 -4.42 -15.61 10.08
N ARG A 96 -4.42 -14.88 8.96
CA ARG A 96 -4.09 -15.43 7.64
C ARG A 96 -3.67 -14.33 6.67
N VAL A 97 -2.95 -14.74 5.63
CA VAL A 97 -2.54 -13.89 4.50
C VAL A 97 -2.84 -14.59 3.19
N ASP A 98 -3.45 -13.87 2.26
CA ASP A 98 -3.75 -14.37 0.90
C ASP A 98 -3.97 -13.22 -0.10
N ILE A 99 -4.16 -13.58 -1.38
CA ILE A 99 -4.58 -12.64 -2.42
C ILE A 99 -6.12 -12.54 -2.36
N PRO A 100 -6.71 -11.34 -2.15
CA PRO A 100 -8.15 -11.18 -2.14
C PRO A 100 -8.72 -11.41 -3.55
N ARG A 101 -9.84 -12.11 -3.63
CA ARG A 101 -10.51 -12.47 -4.87
C ARG A 101 -11.94 -11.95 -4.85
N VAL A 102 -12.40 -11.47 -6.00
CA VAL A 102 -13.72 -10.89 -6.18
C VAL A 102 -14.40 -11.62 -7.33
N THR A 103 -15.63 -12.05 -7.14
CA THR A 103 -16.45 -12.68 -8.19
C THR A 103 -17.21 -11.59 -8.94
N ASN A 104 -17.02 -11.50 -10.25
CA ASN A 104 -17.76 -10.60 -11.13
C ASN A 104 -18.58 -11.45 -12.11
N GLY A 105 -19.85 -11.69 -11.79
CA GLY A 105 -20.70 -12.60 -12.55
C GLY A 105 -20.18 -14.05 -12.50
N LEU A 106 -19.69 -14.56 -13.64
CA LEU A 106 -19.13 -15.91 -13.77
C LEU A 106 -17.60 -15.96 -13.60
N ASP A 107 -16.93 -14.80 -13.63
CA ASP A 107 -15.47 -14.72 -13.55
C ASP A 107 -15.00 -14.40 -12.13
N THR A 108 -13.89 -15.01 -11.70
CA THR A 108 -13.21 -14.67 -10.44
C THR A 108 -11.95 -13.88 -10.74
N ILE A 109 -11.89 -12.64 -10.28
CA ILE A 109 -10.77 -11.72 -10.49
C ILE A 109 -9.93 -11.65 -9.22
N GLU A 110 -8.63 -11.90 -9.34
CA GLU A 110 -7.68 -11.67 -8.25
C GLU A 110 -7.34 -10.19 -8.17
N LEU A 111 -7.46 -9.59 -6.99
CA LEU A 111 -7.06 -8.20 -6.78
C LEU A 111 -5.53 -8.11 -6.65
N SER A 112 -4.95 -7.02 -7.16
CA SER A 112 -3.50 -6.73 -7.07
C SER A 112 -3.05 -6.26 -5.68
N TYR A 113 -3.57 -6.91 -4.63
CA TYR A 113 -3.29 -6.63 -3.23
C TYR A 113 -2.94 -7.93 -2.48
N LEU A 114 -2.16 -7.79 -1.43
CA LEU A 114 -1.96 -8.79 -0.38
C LEU A 114 -2.94 -8.46 0.75
N GLY A 115 -3.88 -9.34 1.00
CA GLY A 115 -4.83 -9.24 2.10
C GLY A 115 -4.25 -9.83 3.38
N ILE A 116 -4.31 -9.08 4.47
CA ILE A 116 -3.95 -9.53 5.82
C ILE A 116 -5.20 -9.53 6.70
N LYS A 117 -5.56 -10.72 7.21
CA LYS A 117 -6.63 -10.87 8.19
C LYS A 117 -6.01 -10.91 9.58
N LEU A 118 -6.53 -10.04 10.45
CA LEU A 118 -6.08 -9.87 11.82
C LEU A 118 -7.02 -10.60 12.77
N LYS A 119 -6.51 -11.02 13.93
CA LYS A 119 -7.33 -11.54 15.03
C LYS A 119 -8.00 -10.39 15.79
N HIS A 120 -7.21 -9.35 16.08
CA HIS A 120 -7.60 -8.17 16.84
C HIS A 120 -7.24 -6.90 16.08
N LEU A 121 -8.17 -5.95 16.01
CA LEU A 121 -7.96 -4.70 15.28
C LEU A 121 -7.32 -3.62 16.15
N ASN A 122 -7.54 -3.66 17.47
CA ASN A 122 -7.08 -2.63 18.42
C ASN A 122 -5.58 -2.36 18.34
N PRO A 123 -4.68 -3.39 18.31
CA PRO A 123 -3.23 -3.15 18.22
C PRO A 123 -2.82 -2.37 16.97
N ILE A 124 -3.60 -2.46 15.89
CA ILE A 124 -3.34 -1.71 14.65
C ILE A 124 -3.83 -0.28 14.78
N LEU A 125 -5.02 -0.07 15.33
CA LEU A 125 -5.57 1.27 15.55
C LEU A 125 -4.72 2.09 16.53
N ASP A 126 -4.09 1.42 17.50
CA ASP A 126 -3.22 2.07 18.48
C ASP A 126 -1.81 2.39 17.94
N ASN A 127 -1.31 1.60 16.98
CA ASN A 127 0.04 1.75 16.44
C ASN A 127 0.11 2.57 15.14
N ILE A 128 -0.98 2.64 14.37
CA ILE A 128 -0.99 3.33 13.07
C ILE A 128 -0.88 4.84 13.24
N SER A 129 -0.06 5.48 12.42
CA SER A 129 -0.03 6.94 12.40
C SER A 129 -1.32 7.50 11.79
N LEU A 130 -1.87 8.58 12.35
CA LEU A 130 -3.06 9.25 11.82
C LEU A 130 -2.92 9.63 10.33
N ARG A 131 -1.71 10.02 9.91
CA ARG A 131 -1.40 10.35 8.51
C ARG A 131 -1.41 9.12 7.60
N LEU A 132 -1.00 7.96 8.12
CA LEU A 132 -1.10 6.70 7.38
C LEU A 132 -2.57 6.28 7.27
N ALA A 133 -3.34 6.34 8.37
CA ALA A 133 -4.76 6.01 8.36
C ALA A 133 -5.55 6.85 7.35
N THR A 134 -5.38 8.18 7.32
CA THR A 134 -6.01 9.04 6.30
C THR A 134 -5.52 8.73 4.88
N GLY A 135 -4.23 8.43 4.74
CA GLY A 135 -3.64 8.01 3.48
C GLY A 135 -4.31 6.76 2.90
N LEU A 136 -4.39 5.70 3.71
CA LEU A 136 -4.99 4.43 3.33
C LEU A 136 -6.48 4.59 3.03
N LEU A 137 -7.21 5.39 3.81
CA LEU A 137 -8.62 5.70 3.54
C LEU A 137 -8.84 6.29 2.14
N THR A 138 -7.88 7.09 1.66
CA THR A 138 -7.98 7.72 0.33
C THR A 138 -7.50 6.78 -0.77
N GLU A 139 -6.39 6.09 -0.56
CA GLU A 139 -5.76 5.18 -1.54
C GLU A 139 -6.61 3.94 -1.80
N GLN A 140 -7.31 3.44 -0.77
CA GLN A 140 -8.12 2.22 -0.85
C GLN A 140 -9.57 2.50 -1.25
N ARG A 141 -9.92 3.73 -1.65
CA ARG A 141 -11.29 4.04 -2.12
C ARG A 141 -11.75 3.14 -3.28
N PRO A 142 -10.90 2.78 -4.27
CA PRO A 142 -11.31 1.85 -5.33
C PRO A 142 -11.70 0.46 -4.81
N LEU A 143 -11.04 -0.04 -3.76
CA LEU A 143 -11.38 -1.33 -3.15
C LEU A 143 -12.81 -1.34 -2.59
N LEU A 144 -13.29 -0.19 -2.11
CA LEU A 144 -14.66 -0.06 -1.63
C LEU A 144 -15.67 -0.07 -2.74
N VAL A 145 -15.36 0.57 -3.87
CA VAL A 145 -16.25 0.55 -5.03
C VAL A 145 -16.35 -0.88 -5.55
N THR A 146 -15.24 -1.61 -5.57
CA THR A 146 -15.25 -3.04 -5.93
C THR A 146 -16.04 -3.89 -4.92
N ALA A 147 -15.82 -3.69 -3.61
CA ALA A 147 -16.59 -4.38 -2.57
C ALA A 147 -18.08 -4.02 -2.63
N ALA A 148 -18.41 -2.79 -3.03
CA ALA A 148 -19.77 -2.29 -3.21
C ALA A 148 -20.47 -2.85 -4.43
N SER A 149 -19.74 -2.98 -5.55
CA SER A 149 -20.30 -3.55 -6.77
C SER A 149 -20.66 -5.03 -6.65
N GLN A 150 -20.16 -5.72 -5.62
CA GLN A 150 -20.57 -7.09 -5.31
C GLN A 150 -21.89 -7.16 -4.51
N ASP A 151 -22.33 -6.05 -3.93
CA ASP A 151 -23.54 -6.01 -3.14
C ASP A 151 -24.73 -5.62 -4.03
N GLU A 152 -25.81 -6.39 -3.97
CA GLU A 152 -27.05 -6.03 -4.68
C GLU A 152 -27.78 -4.84 -4.02
N ASP A 153 -27.39 -4.48 -2.79
CA ASP A 153 -28.12 -3.50 -1.97
C ASP A 153 -27.29 -2.23 -1.64
N LEU A 154 -27.42 -1.24 -2.52
CA LEU A 154 -26.76 0.07 -2.43
C LEU A 154 -27.07 0.81 -1.10
N ALA A 155 -28.27 0.59 -0.53
CA ALA A 155 -28.73 1.27 0.68
C ALA A 155 -27.96 0.84 1.93
N THR A 156 -27.56 -0.43 1.98
CA THR A 156 -26.70 -0.96 3.03
C THR A 156 -25.34 -0.25 3.02
N LEU A 157 -24.82 0.06 1.83
CA LEU A 157 -23.54 0.71 1.65
C LEU A 157 -23.52 2.19 2.04
N GLU A 158 -24.56 2.94 1.67
CA GLU A 158 -24.72 4.34 2.11
C GLU A 158 -24.83 4.43 3.63
N THR A 159 -25.52 3.47 4.26
CA THR A 159 -25.62 3.38 5.72
C THR A 159 -24.25 3.13 6.35
N TYR A 160 -23.43 2.25 5.76
CA TYR A 160 -22.06 2.01 6.23
C TYR A 160 -21.14 3.23 6.04
N LEU A 161 -21.20 3.90 4.89
CA LEU A 161 -20.43 5.13 4.63
C LEU A 161 -20.85 6.26 5.59
N GLY A 162 -22.13 6.33 5.96
CA GLY A 162 -22.62 7.25 6.99
C GLY A 162 -22.15 6.89 8.40
N ALA A 163 -22.03 5.60 8.72
CA ALA A 163 -21.58 5.12 10.02
C ALA A 163 -20.08 5.38 10.29
N GLU A 164 -19.27 5.55 9.25
CA GLU A 164 -17.83 5.84 9.36
C GLU A 164 -17.48 7.12 10.14
N PHE A 165 -18.43 8.05 10.25
CA PHE A 165 -18.24 9.30 10.99
C PHE A 165 -18.58 9.17 12.49
N GLY A 166 -19.07 8.00 12.92
CA GLY A 166 -19.39 7.71 14.31
C GLY A 166 -18.19 7.25 15.15
N PRO A 167 -18.34 7.19 16.48
CA PRO A 167 -17.35 6.55 17.35
C PRO A 167 -17.40 5.03 17.16
N LEU A 168 -16.23 4.43 16.95
CA LEU A 168 -16.08 2.99 16.83
C LEU A 168 -15.80 2.38 18.21
N VAL A 169 -16.51 1.30 18.55
CA VAL A 169 -16.23 0.50 19.76
C VAL A 169 -15.93 -0.92 19.33
N ILE A 170 -14.70 -1.38 19.55
CA ILE A 170 -14.23 -2.73 19.22
C ILE A 170 -13.43 -3.26 20.41
N GLU A 171 -13.70 -4.51 20.79
CA GLU A 171 -12.93 -5.24 21.82
C GLU A 171 -12.81 -4.50 23.17
N GLY A 172 -13.79 -3.64 23.47
CA GLY A 172 -13.83 -2.85 24.71
C GLY A 172 -13.24 -1.44 24.59
N ASP A 173 -12.49 -1.15 23.53
CA ASP A 173 -11.89 0.17 23.31
C ASP A 173 -12.77 1.06 22.43
N ARG A 174 -12.74 2.37 22.72
CA ARG A 174 -13.51 3.39 22.00
C ARG A 174 -12.58 4.30 21.22
N TYR A 175 -12.67 4.23 19.89
CA TYR A 175 -11.95 5.08 18.96
C TYR A 175 -12.82 6.25 18.48
N ARG A 176 -12.18 7.36 18.09
CA ARG A 176 -12.86 8.57 17.58
C ARG A 176 -12.11 9.16 16.38
N GLY A 177 -12.83 9.98 15.61
CA GLY A 177 -12.27 10.71 14.47
C GLY A 177 -11.71 9.77 13.41
N VAL A 178 -10.52 10.08 12.89
CA VAL A 178 -9.88 9.32 11.81
C VAL A 178 -9.65 7.84 12.15
N LEU A 179 -9.28 7.52 13.40
CA LEU A 179 -9.07 6.13 13.80
C LEU A 179 -10.37 5.33 13.81
N ALA A 180 -11.48 5.95 14.23
CA ALA A 180 -12.80 5.31 14.14
C ALA A 180 -13.19 5.09 12.68
N MET A 181 -12.99 6.09 11.83
CA MET A 181 -13.27 6.00 10.39
C MET A 181 -12.46 4.88 9.73
N PHE A 182 -11.16 4.79 10.04
CA PHE A 182 -10.28 3.75 9.55
C PHE A 182 -10.65 2.36 10.10
N GLY A 183 -11.02 2.26 11.36
CA GLY A 183 -11.47 0.98 11.92
C GLY A 183 -12.79 0.50 11.31
N HIS A 184 -13.77 1.38 11.11
CA HIS A 184 -15.01 1.06 10.37
C HIS A 184 -14.69 0.57 8.95
N ARG A 185 -13.74 1.23 8.27
CA ARG A 185 -13.24 0.80 6.96
C ARG A 185 -12.66 -0.62 7.01
N CYS A 186 -11.79 -0.91 7.98
CA CYS A 186 -11.19 -2.23 8.12
C CYS A 186 -12.22 -3.33 8.39
N VAL A 187 -13.21 -3.08 9.25
CA VAL A 187 -14.30 -4.04 9.55
C VAL A 187 -15.16 -4.29 8.32
N MET A 188 -15.49 -3.24 7.57
CA MET A 188 -16.27 -3.35 6.33
C MET A 188 -15.50 -4.18 5.29
N LEU A 189 -14.22 -3.89 5.09
CA LEU A 189 -13.38 -4.66 4.15
C LEU A 189 -13.20 -6.11 4.62
N ASP A 190 -13.11 -6.40 5.92
CA ASP A 190 -13.06 -7.78 6.41
C ASP A 190 -14.36 -8.52 6.13
N THR A 191 -15.49 -7.86 6.35
CA THR A 191 -16.82 -8.44 6.10
C THR A 191 -17.04 -8.76 4.62
N ARG A 192 -16.56 -7.89 3.72
CA ARG A 192 -16.84 -8.00 2.27
C ARG A 192 -15.79 -8.78 1.50
N LEU A 193 -14.52 -8.56 1.81
CA LEU A 193 -13.38 -9.11 1.07
C LEU A 193 -12.56 -10.10 1.92
N GLY A 194 -12.84 -10.22 3.22
CA GLY A 194 -12.25 -11.23 4.09
C GLY A 194 -10.91 -10.86 4.73
N TYR A 195 -10.49 -9.59 4.62
CA TYR A 195 -9.22 -9.06 5.16
C TYR A 195 -9.37 -7.63 5.70
N HIS A 196 -8.52 -7.26 6.66
CA HIS A 196 -8.55 -5.94 7.32
C HIS A 196 -7.56 -4.95 6.68
N LEU A 197 -6.39 -5.44 6.27
CA LEU A 197 -5.34 -4.62 5.67
C LEU A 197 -5.01 -5.13 4.27
N TYR A 198 -4.73 -4.19 3.37
CA TYR A 198 -4.44 -4.44 1.96
C TYR A 198 -3.14 -3.74 1.60
N ILE A 199 -2.13 -4.53 1.19
CA ILE A 199 -0.85 -4.02 0.74
C ILE A 199 -0.77 -4.21 -0.79
N PRO A 200 -0.54 -3.16 -1.59
CA PRO A 200 -0.45 -3.29 -3.05
C PRO A 200 0.67 -4.26 -3.47
N HIS A 201 0.50 -5.00 -4.58
CA HIS A 201 1.56 -5.89 -5.08
C HIS A 201 2.85 -5.13 -5.45
N ASP A 202 2.74 -3.88 -5.88
CA ASP A 202 3.88 -3.01 -6.20
C ASP A 202 4.82 -2.77 -5.00
N SER A 203 4.31 -3.01 -3.79
CA SER A 203 5.06 -2.90 -2.53
C SER A 203 5.97 -4.10 -2.25
N LEU A 204 5.85 -5.18 -3.03
CA LEU A 204 6.56 -6.44 -2.79
C LEU A 204 7.89 -6.50 -3.56
N ASP A 205 8.84 -7.30 -3.05
CA ASP A 205 10.15 -7.57 -3.67
C ASP A 205 10.14 -8.77 -4.62
N ARG A 206 9.04 -9.52 -4.66
CA ARG A 206 8.86 -10.78 -5.38
C ARG A 206 7.41 -10.98 -5.77
N GLU A 207 7.11 -12.06 -6.52
CA GLU A 207 5.73 -12.42 -6.86
C GLU A 207 4.89 -12.61 -5.58
N ALA A 208 3.67 -12.07 -5.57
CA ALA A 208 2.78 -12.09 -4.41
C ALA A 208 2.62 -13.49 -3.80
N LYS A 209 2.51 -14.53 -4.64
CA LYS A 209 2.37 -15.93 -4.20
C LYS A 209 3.59 -16.43 -3.42
N ASP A 210 4.79 -16.08 -3.85
CA ASP A 210 6.02 -16.47 -3.16
C ASP A 210 6.22 -15.67 -1.87
N PHE A 211 5.82 -14.41 -1.86
CA PHE A 211 5.81 -13.61 -0.64
C PHE A 211 4.83 -14.16 0.40
N ILE A 212 3.63 -14.60 -0.02
CA ILE A 212 2.65 -15.24 0.85
C ILE A 212 3.20 -16.53 1.48
N LYS A 213 3.90 -17.36 0.70
CA LYS A 213 4.55 -18.58 1.24
C LYS A 213 5.54 -18.24 2.35
N LEU A 214 6.37 -17.21 2.13
CA LEU A 214 7.34 -16.75 3.13
C LEU A 214 6.63 -16.24 4.39
N LEU A 215 5.59 -15.42 4.25
CA LEU A 215 4.80 -14.94 5.39
C LEU A 215 4.16 -16.09 6.17
N ARG A 216 3.56 -17.06 5.48
CA ARG A 216 2.95 -18.24 6.13
C ARG A 216 3.97 -19.05 6.91
N GLN A 217 5.19 -19.21 6.39
CA GLN A 217 6.28 -19.87 7.09
C GLN A 217 6.68 -19.11 8.36
N ARG A 218 6.81 -17.78 8.29
CA ARG A 218 7.14 -16.94 9.45
C ARG A 218 6.05 -16.94 10.51
N ILE A 219 4.78 -16.85 10.11
CA ILE A 219 3.63 -16.95 11.02
C ILE A 219 3.64 -18.32 11.73
N ALA A 220 3.84 -19.41 10.99
CA ALA A 220 3.88 -20.76 11.57
C ALA A 220 5.08 -20.95 12.53
N GLN A 221 6.23 -20.35 12.22
CA GLN A 221 7.40 -20.38 13.09
C GLN A 221 7.17 -19.58 14.39
N ALA A 222 6.58 -18.40 14.29
CA ALA A 222 6.25 -17.56 15.45
C ALA A 222 5.25 -18.24 16.39
N SER A 223 4.21 -18.89 15.85
CA SER A 223 3.25 -19.65 16.66
C SER A 223 3.92 -20.78 17.44
N ARG A 224 4.91 -21.48 16.85
CA ARG A 224 5.65 -22.57 17.53
C ARG A 224 6.59 -22.11 18.63
N LEU A 225 7.00 -20.84 18.62
CA LEU A 225 7.87 -20.25 19.65
C LEU A 225 7.08 -19.69 20.83
N ALA A 226 5.76 -19.52 20.66
CA ALA A 226 4.86 -19.02 21.70
C ALA A 226 4.23 -20.14 22.55
N ASP A 227 4.28 -21.39 22.07
CA ASP A 227 3.91 -22.63 22.79
C ASP A 227 5.12 -23.20 23.56
#